data_AF-A0A7Y7TSD4-F1
#
_entry.id   AF-A0A7Y7TSD4-F1
#
_cell.length_a   1.000
_cell.length_b   1.000
_cell.length_c   1.000
_cell.angle_alpha   90.00
_cell.angle_beta   90.00
_cell.angle_gamma   90.00
#
_symmetry.space_group_name_H-M   'P 1'
#
loop_
_entity.id
_entity.type
_entity.pdbx_description
1 polymer ?
#
loop_
_entity_poly.entity_id
_entity_poly.type
_entity_poly.pdbx_seq_one_letter_code
_entity_poly.pdbx_strand_id
1 'polypeptide(L)' 'MKKLFFFLALAFLSAASFTSCKKCETCTATDRSTGVIEYSTEYCGTKATVDANTSSFISIWDDTYTSASCN' A
#
# COMPACT_ATOMS: atom_id res chain seq x y z
N MET A 1 31.11 5.12 -35.15
CA MET A 1 30.08 4.15 -34.67
C MET A 1 30.10 3.87 -33.15
N LYS A 2 31.04 4.41 -32.35
CA LYS A 2 31.06 4.24 -30.88
C LYS A 2 30.07 5.11 -30.10
N LYS A 3 29.59 6.22 -30.69
CA LYS A 3 28.71 7.19 -30.02
C LYS A 3 27.24 6.74 -29.94
N LEU A 4 26.81 5.79 -30.78
CA LEU A 4 25.44 5.29 -30.83
C LEU A 4 25.13 4.28 -29.71
N PHE A 5 26.14 3.52 -29.25
CA PHE A 5 25.96 2.59 -28.12
C PHE A 5 25.76 3.32 -26.78
N PHE A 6 26.29 4.53 -26.63
CA PHE A 6 26.12 5.32 -25.41
C PHE A 6 24.68 5.82 -25.23
N PHE A 7 23.99 6.15 -26.33
CA PHE A 7 22.58 6.56 -26.28
C PHE A 7 21.62 5.40 -26.00
N LEU A 8 21.93 4.18 -26.48
CA LEU A 8 21.10 3.01 -26.19
C LEU A 8 21.23 2.55 -24.72
N ALA A 9 22.41 2.67 -24.11
CA ALA A 9 22.62 2.34 -22.71
C ALA A 9 21.90 3.33 -21.76
N LEU A 10 21.81 4.60 -22.16
CA LEU A 10 21.11 5.63 -21.38
C LEU A 10 19.58 5.43 -21.36
N ALA A 11 19.01 4.85 -22.41
CA ALA A 11 17.59 4.52 -22.51
C ALA A 11 17.17 3.30 -21.66
N PHE A 12 18.13 2.44 -21.28
CA PHE A 12 17.85 1.30 -20.39
C PHE A 12 17.86 1.67 -18.91
N LEU A 13 18.56 2.75 -18.52
CA LEU A 13 18.53 3.24 -17.13
C LEU A 13 17.24 4.01 -16.79
N SER A 14 16.55 4.60 -17.78
CA SER A 14 15.26 5.27 -17.55
C SER A 14 14.07 4.31 -17.44
N ALA A 15 14.24 3.04 -17.84
CA ALA A 15 13.25 1.99 -17.58
C ALA A 15 13.36 1.41 -16.16
N ALA A 16 14.49 1.59 -15.47
CA ALA A 16 14.63 1.21 -14.06
C ALA A 16 13.88 2.16 -13.10
N SER A 17 13.31 3.24 -13.62
CA SER A 17 12.18 3.93 -13.01
C SER A 17 10.89 3.14 -13.20
N PHE A 18 10.94 1.81 -13.02
CA PHE A 18 9.83 1.13 -12.34
C PHE A 18 9.80 1.71 -10.94
N THR A 19 9.23 2.91 -10.85
CA THR A 19 8.67 3.50 -9.66
C THR A 19 7.75 2.42 -9.12
N SER A 20 8.30 1.55 -8.29
CA SER A 20 7.57 0.65 -7.45
C SER A 20 6.62 1.58 -6.72
N CYS A 21 5.36 1.66 -7.18
CA CYS A 21 4.32 2.47 -6.58
C CYS A 21 4.06 1.85 -5.21
N LYS A 22 4.97 2.15 -4.28
CA LYS A 22 4.83 1.82 -2.88
C LYS A 22 3.65 2.65 -2.41
N LYS A 23 2.53 1.98 -2.24
CA LYS A 23 1.36 2.50 -1.56
C LYS A 23 1.59 2.23 -0.08
N CYS A 24 1.17 3.15 0.77
CA CYS A 24 1.07 2.94 2.20
C CYS A 24 -0.35 3.33 2.60
N GLU A 25 -1.02 2.50 3.38
CA GLU A 25 -2.32 2.80 3.99
C GLU A 25 -2.26 2.45 5.48
N THR A 26 -2.86 3.31 6.30
CA THR A 26 -3.05 3.07 7.73
C THR A 26 -4.45 2.54 7.95
N CYS A 27 -4.56 1.38 8.58
CA CYS A 27 -5.83 0.76 8.94
C CYS A 27 -6.08 0.87 10.44
N THR A 28 -7.29 1.28 10.81
CA THR A 28 -7.75 1.43 12.19
C THR A 28 -9.03 0.63 12.42
N ALA A 29 -9.09 -0.04 13.56
CA ALA A 29 -10.27 -0.69 14.11
C ALA A 29 -10.74 0.09 15.33
N THR A 30 -12.01 0.52 15.32
CA THR A 30 -12.60 1.42 16.32
C THR A 30 -13.87 0.80 16.87
N ASP A 31 -13.96 0.71 18.20
CA ASP A 31 -15.17 0.26 18.89
C ASP A 31 -16.32 1.21 18.56
N ARG A 32 -17.44 0.66 18.07
CA ARG A 32 -18.59 1.44 17.56
C ARG A 32 -19.39 2.12 18.68
N SER A 33 -19.32 1.61 19.91
CA SER A 33 -20.07 2.13 21.06
C SER A 33 -19.37 3.32 21.71
N THR A 34 -18.05 3.22 21.83
CA THR A 34 -17.20 4.17 22.56
C THR A 34 -16.42 5.09 21.63
N GLY A 35 -16.24 4.72 20.36
CA GLY A 35 -15.39 5.44 19.41
C GLY A 35 -13.91 5.30 19.69
N VAL A 36 -13.50 4.38 20.58
CA VAL A 36 -12.10 4.18 20.96
C VAL A 36 -11.40 3.30 19.92
N ILE A 37 -10.19 3.70 19.52
CA ILE A 37 -9.34 2.89 18.63
C ILE A 37 -8.84 1.67 19.41
N GLU A 38 -9.27 0.49 19.00
CA GLU A 38 -8.84 -0.79 19.58
C GLU A 38 -7.51 -1.24 18.97
N TYR A 39 -7.30 -0.95 17.67
CA TYR A 39 -6.11 -1.38 16.95
C TYR A 39 -5.78 -0.45 15.76
N SER A 40 -4.49 -0.26 15.48
CA SER A 40 -3.99 0.55 14.36
C SER A 40 -2.73 -0.08 13.78
N THR A 41 -2.64 -0.16 12.46
CA THR A 41 -1.48 -0.73 11.74
C THR A 41 -1.26 -0.04 10.39
N GLU A 42 -0.02 -0.07 9.88
CA GLU A 42 0.35 0.49 8.58
C GLU A 42 0.77 -0.62 7.61
N TYR A 43 0.21 -0.61 6.41
CA TYR A 43 0.56 -1.53 5.33
C TYR A 43 1.22 -0.77 4.18
N CYS A 44 2.52 -1.03 3.97
CA CYS A 44 3.28 -0.47 2.86
C CYS A 44 3.73 -1.57 1.89
N GLY A 45 3.58 -1.32 0.58
CA GLY A 45 4.02 -2.28 -0.43
C GLY A 45 3.50 -1.97 -1.82
N THR A 46 3.50 -2.97 -2.69
CA THR A 46 2.84 -2.82 -3.99
C THR A 46 1.34 -2.58 -3.79
N LYS A 47 0.69 -1.86 -4.71
CA LYS A 47 -0.76 -1.64 -4.65
C LYS A 47 -1.54 -2.94 -4.42
N ALA A 48 -1.21 -4.01 -5.14
CA ALA A 48 -1.87 -5.30 -4.97
C ALA A 48 -1.70 -5.88 -3.56
N THR A 49 -0.50 -5.76 -2.97
CA THR A 49 -0.24 -6.21 -1.59
C THR A 49 -1.00 -5.37 -0.58
N VAL A 50 -0.99 -4.05 -0.73
CA VAL A 50 -1.70 -3.14 0.18
C VAL A 50 -3.20 -3.36 0.10
N ASP A 51 -3.78 -3.39 -1.11
CA ASP A 51 -5.22 -3.61 -1.30
C ASP A 51 -5.66 -4.98 -0.74
N ALA A 52 -4.82 -6.03 -0.84
CA ALA A 52 -5.09 -7.34 -0.23
C ALA A 52 -5.04 -7.30 1.30
N ASN A 53 -4.07 -6.60 1.87
CA ASN A 53 -3.92 -6.44 3.32
C ASN A 53 -5.06 -5.60 3.92
N THR A 54 -5.43 -4.49 3.27
CA THR A 54 -6.52 -3.62 3.74
C THR A 54 -7.88 -4.32 3.63
N SER A 55 -8.12 -5.07 2.55
CA SER A 55 -9.34 -5.90 2.43
C SER A 55 -9.40 -6.97 3.53
N SER A 56 -8.27 -7.62 3.82
CA SER A 56 -8.20 -8.64 4.88
C SER A 56 -8.41 -8.02 6.26
N PHE A 57 -7.81 -6.86 6.52
CA PHE A 57 -7.99 -6.11 7.76
C PHE A 57 -9.46 -5.78 7.99
N ILE A 58 -10.13 -5.19 6.99
CA ILE A 58 -11.55 -4.84 7.08
C ILE A 58 -12.39 -6.09 7.34
N SER A 59 -12.13 -7.20 6.64
CA SER A 59 -12.88 -8.45 6.85
C SER A 59 -12.70 -9.07 8.24
N ILE A 60 -11.59 -8.80 8.93
CA ILE A 60 -11.31 -9.35 10.27
C ILE A 60 -11.91 -8.46 11.36
N TRP A 61 -11.82 -7.13 11.19
CA TRP A 61 -12.14 -6.16 12.23
C TRP A 61 -13.48 -5.45 12.06
N ASP A 62 -14.08 -5.49 10.86
CA ASP A 62 -15.41 -4.92 10.66
C ASP A 62 -16.48 -5.94 11.05
N ASP A 63 -17.04 -5.76 12.23
CA ASP A 63 -18.09 -6.61 12.77
C ASP A 63 -19.20 -5.79 13.44
N THR A 64 -20.01 -6.45 14.28
CA THR A 64 -21.15 -5.81 14.96
C THR A 64 -20.71 -4.75 15.98
N TYR A 65 -19.54 -4.91 16.58
CA TYR A 65 -19.02 -4.09 17.67
C TYR A 65 -17.88 -3.19 17.24
N THR A 66 -17.11 -3.60 16.23
CA THR A 66 -15.94 -2.88 15.76
C THR A 66 -16.14 -2.39 14.32
N SER A 67 -15.66 -1.18 14.04
CA SER A 67 -15.64 -0.57 12.71
C SER A 67 -14.21 -0.50 12.20
N ALA A 68 -13.97 -1.01 11.00
CA ALA A 68 -12.65 -1.00 10.38
C ALA A 68 -12.59 -0.02 9.20
N SER A 69 -11.51 0.77 9.13
CA SER A 69 -11.26 1.70 8.03
C SER A 69 -9.78 1.77 7.69
N CYS A 70 -9.45 2.01 6.42
CA CYS A 70 -8.08 2.20 5.95
C CYS A 70 -7.99 3.49 5.14
N ASN A 71 -6.97 4.33 5.41
CA ASN A 71 -6.72 5.62 4.76
C ASN A 71 -5.27 5.76 4.27
#